data_AF-A0A4R8A6G7-F1
#
_entry.id   AF-A0A4R8A6G7-F1
#
_cell.length_a   1.000
_cell.length_b   1.000
_cell.length_c   1.000
_cell.angle_alpha   90.00
_cell.angle_beta   90.00
_cell.angle_gamma   90.00
#
_symmetry.space_group_name_H-M   'P 1'
#
loop_
_entity.id
_entity.type
_entity.pdbx_description
1 polymer ?
#
loop_
_entity_poly.entity_id
_entity_poly.type
_entity_poly.pdbx_seq_one_letter_code
_entity_poly.pdbx_strand_id
1 'polypeptide(L)'
;MLEIIINRDSVCLADDMSNHTLICRMNDDATYIDLFAKIKELNYFPNVSGNNIVWVLQSKAYNCIFSYFSFTDKFSLGLSEENLISLCKKYNHLHFKFFSSPSKWKAYIMQMYNDNTYQIWKDGWVEEIEYCDYLEGL
;
A
#
# COMPACT_ATOMS: atom_id res chain seq x y z
N MET A 1 -3.51 21.77 -8.29
CA MET A 1 -2.54 20.71 -8.61
C MET A 1 -1.96 20.21 -7.30
N LEU A 2 -2.01 18.89 -7.09
CA LEU A 2 -1.49 18.24 -5.88
C LEU A 2 -0.06 17.75 -6.13
N GLU A 3 0.83 17.99 -5.18
CA GLU A 3 2.16 17.38 -5.16
C GLU A 3 2.26 16.39 -3.99
N ILE A 4 2.66 15.16 -4.31
CA ILE A 4 2.70 14.05 -3.37
C ILE A 4 4.10 13.47 -3.39
N ILE A 5 4.72 13.40 -2.22
CA ILE A 5 6.03 12.79 -2.04
C ILE A 5 5.82 11.40 -1.45
N ILE A 6 6.23 10.37 -2.17
CA ILE A 6 6.07 8.98 -1.78
C ILE A 6 7.45 8.39 -1.57
N ASN A 7 7.70 7.85 -0.39
CA ASN A 7 8.85 6.99 -0.14
C ASN A 7 8.44 5.52 -0.19
N ARG A 8 9.41 4.60 -0.25
CA ARG A 8 9.14 3.16 -0.10
C ARG A 8 10.23 2.48 0.70
N ASP A 9 9.89 1.35 1.32
CA ASP A 9 10.87 0.43 1.88
C ASP A 9 11.77 -0.12 0.76
N SER A 10 13.02 -0.39 1.12
CA SER A 10 13.94 -1.16 0.28
C SER A 10 13.65 -2.64 0.38
N VAL A 11 13.81 -3.36 -0.73
CA VAL A 11 13.56 -4.81 -0.80
C VAL A 11 14.83 -5.67 -0.85
N CYS A 12 15.96 -5.12 -1.30
CA CYS A 12 17.23 -5.84 -1.41
C CYS A 12 18.43 -4.89 -1.54
N LEU A 13 19.65 -5.44 -1.42
CA LEU A 13 20.90 -4.67 -1.55
C LEU A 13 21.06 -3.95 -2.90
N ALA A 14 20.54 -4.53 -3.99
CA ALA A 14 20.56 -3.88 -5.30
C ALA A 14 19.57 -2.71 -5.35
N ASP A 15 18.43 -2.86 -4.66
CA ASP A 15 17.41 -1.84 -4.56
C ASP A 15 17.86 -0.67 -3.66
N ASP A 16 18.67 -0.93 -2.62
CA ASP A 16 19.26 0.09 -1.73
C ASP A 16 20.07 1.16 -2.46
N MET A 17 20.60 0.86 -3.65
CA MET A 17 21.37 1.81 -4.46
C MET A 17 20.50 2.73 -5.33
N SER A 18 19.18 2.52 -5.34
CA SER A 18 18.23 3.32 -6.11
C SER A 18 17.55 4.39 -5.26
N ASN A 19 17.02 5.44 -5.91
CA ASN A 19 16.22 6.44 -5.21
C ASN A 19 14.85 5.84 -4.84
N HIS A 20 14.54 5.82 -3.54
CA HIS A 20 13.26 5.36 -3.01
C HIS A 20 12.26 6.48 -2.80
N THR A 21 12.47 7.65 -3.40
CA THR A 21 11.54 8.78 -3.37
C THR A 21 10.97 9.05 -4.75
N LEU A 22 9.64 9.08 -4.83
CA LEU A 22 8.87 9.48 -5.99
C LEU A 22 8.09 10.76 -5.69
N ILE A 23 8.11 11.72 -6.62
CA ILE A 23 7.28 12.93 -6.56
C ILE A 23 6.22 12.84 -7.66
N CYS A 24 4.96 12.74 -7.26
CA CYS A 24 3.81 12.71 -8.17
C CYS A 24 3.12 14.06 -8.19
N ARG A 25 2.85 14.59 -9.39
CA ARG A 25 1.97 15.75 -9.60
C ARG A 25 0.66 15.29 -10.19
N MET A 26 -0.43 15.52 -9.46
CA MET A 26 -1.76 15.05 -9.79
C MET A 26 -2.73 16.23 -9.96
N ASN A 27 -3.83 16.02 -10.68
CA ASN A 27 -4.94 16.96 -10.68
C ASN A 27 -5.62 16.97 -9.31
N ASP A 28 -6.32 18.06 -8.98
CA ASP A 28 -6.98 18.17 -7.70
C ASP A 28 -8.13 17.15 -7.57
N ASP A 29 -8.79 16.76 -8.65
CA ASP A 29 -9.84 15.74 -8.64
C ASP A 29 -9.33 14.28 -8.69
N ALA A 30 -8.01 14.06 -8.64
CA ALA A 30 -7.44 12.73 -8.73
C ALA A 30 -7.82 11.81 -7.57
N THR A 31 -8.02 10.54 -7.89
CA THR A 31 -8.36 9.47 -6.95
C THR A 31 -7.13 8.64 -6.54
N TYR A 32 -7.31 7.72 -5.58
CA TYR A 32 -6.28 6.74 -5.24
C TYR A 32 -5.97 5.78 -6.37
N ILE A 33 -6.96 5.48 -7.22
CA ILE A 33 -6.78 4.64 -8.41
C ILE A 33 -5.89 5.36 -9.41
N ASP A 34 -6.12 6.65 -9.65
CA ASP A 34 -5.29 7.46 -10.56
C ASP A 34 -3.85 7.53 -10.05
N LEU A 35 -3.67 7.72 -8.74
CA LEU A 35 -2.34 7.71 -8.12
C LEU A 35 -1.64 6.36 -8.32
N PHE A 36 -2.33 5.26 -8.05
CA PHE A 36 -1.79 3.91 -8.25
C PHE A 36 -1.40 3.66 -9.70
N ALA A 37 -2.27 4.02 -10.66
CA ALA A 37 -1.97 3.92 -12.08
C ALA A 37 -0.72 4.72 -12.47
N LYS A 38 -0.57 5.94 -11.92
CA LYS A 38 0.61 6.77 -12.17
C LYS A 38 1.90 6.15 -11.62
N ILE A 39 1.84 5.57 -10.42
CA ILE A 39 2.98 4.88 -9.79
C ILE A 39 3.41 3.67 -10.63
N LYS A 40 2.45 2.91 -11.16
CA LYS A 40 2.69 1.78 -12.06
C LYS A 40 3.32 2.21 -13.39
N GLU A 41 2.81 3.27 -14.02
CA GLU A 41 3.36 3.85 -15.26
C GLU A 41 4.85 4.22 -15.12
N LEU A 42 5.23 4.71 -13.94
CA LEU A 42 6.59 5.13 -13.63
C LEU A 42 7.52 3.96 -13.22
N ASN A 43 7.04 2.71 -13.25
CA ASN A 43 7.78 1.51 -12.85
C ASN A 43 8.42 1.64 -11.45
N TYR A 44 7.71 2.27 -10.52
CA TYR A 44 8.28 2.61 -9.21
C TYR A 44 8.51 1.40 -8.30
N PHE A 45 7.72 0.34 -8.47
CA PHE A 45 7.89 -0.90 -7.72
C PHE A 45 9.04 -1.73 -8.31
N PRO A 46 10.04 -2.10 -7.50
CA PRO A 46 11.13 -2.94 -7.97
C PRO A 46 10.59 -4.31 -8.37
N ASN A 47 11.19 -4.91 -9.39
CA ASN A 47 10.86 -6.26 -9.79
C ASN A 47 11.49 -7.26 -8.80
N VAL A 48 10.65 -7.90 -7.99
CA VAL A 48 11.06 -8.93 -7.03
C VAL A 48 10.58 -10.27 -7.54
N SER A 49 11.47 -11.01 -8.18
CA SER A 49 11.17 -12.32 -8.75
C SER A 49 10.91 -13.38 -7.67
N GLY A 50 9.85 -14.18 -7.84
CA GLY A 50 9.63 -15.44 -7.11
C GLY A 50 8.83 -15.36 -5.81
N ASN A 51 8.47 -14.16 -5.32
CA ASN A 51 7.65 -14.01 -4.11
C ASN A 51 6.36 -13.26 -4.41
N ASN A 52 5.27 -13.70 -3.78
CA ASN A 52 4.02 -12.97 -3.75
C ASN A 52 4.21 -11.81 -2.76
N ILE A 53 4.50 -10.59 -3.23
CA ILE A 53 4.79 -9.46 -2.33
C ILE A 53 3.62 -8.50 -2.27
N VAL A 54 3.52 -7.78 -1.15
CA VAL A 54 2.48 -6.77 -0.92
C VAL A 54 3.12 -5.43 -0.62
N TRP A 55 2.72 -4.42 -1.37
CA TRP A 55 3.06 -3.02 -1.13
C TRP A 55 1.87 -2.31 -0.52
N VAL A 56 2.07 -1.64 0.60
CA VAL A 56 0.98 -0.94 1.30
C VAL A 56 1.31 0.54 1.39
N LEU A 57 0.52 1.38 0.72
CA LEU A 57 0.65 2.83 0.85
C LEU A 57 0.01 3.27 2.16
N GLN A 58 0.79 3.93 3.01
CA GLN A 58 0.32 4.42 4.30
C GLN A 58 0.74 5.87 4.53
N SER A 59 -0.05 6.58 5.33
CA SER A 59 0.31 7.89 5.86
C SER A 59 1.31 7.77 7.02
N LYS A 60 1.88 8.90 7.46
CA LYS A 60 2.73 8.96 8.67
C LYS A 60 2.03 8.48 9.96
N ALA A 61 0.70 8.52 9.99
CA ALA A 61 -0.10 8.01 11.11
C ALA A 61 -0.37 6.50 11.01
N TYR A 62 0.29 5.79 10.07
CA TYR A 62 0.09 4.36 9.79
C TYR A 62 -1.31 3.99 9.28
N ASN A 63 -2.11 4.98 8.86
CA ASN A 63 -3.37 4.70 8.17
C ASN A 63 -3.07 4.11 6.79
N CYS A 64 -3.57 2.89 6.55
CA CYS A 64 -3.50 2.26 5.24
C CYS A 64 -4.46 2.95 4.26
N ILE A 65 -3.90 3.39 3.14
CA ILE A 65 -4.62 4.07 2.06
C ILE A 65 -5.04 3.06 0.99
N PHE A 66 -4.11 2.20 0.57
CA PHE A 66 -4.38 1.04 -0.28
C PHE A 66 -3.23 0.03 -0.19
N SER A 67 -3.50 -1.19 -0.63
CA SER A 67 -2.53 -2.25 -0.81
C SER A 67 -2.46 -2.70 -2.28
N TYR A 68 -1.32 -3.25 -2.65
CA TYR A 68 -1.04 -3.77 -3.98
C TYR A 68 -0.34 -5.13 -3.88
N PHE A 69 -0.99 -6.16 -4.42
CA PHE A 69 -0.47 -7.53 -4.50
C PHE A 69 0.19 -7.73 -5.86
N SER A 70 1.52 -7.82 -5.88
CA SER A 70 2.28 -7.78 -7.15
C SER A 70 2.07 -9.01 -8.02
N PHE A 71 1.79 -10.17 -7.43
CA PHE A 71 1.65 -11.43 -8.15
C PHE A 71 0.38 -11.49 -9.00
N THR A 72 -0.74 -11.03 -8.43
CA THR A 72 -2.05 -11.03 -9.09
C THR A 72 -2.39 -9.68 -9.73
N ASP A 73 -1.50 -8.71 -9.61
CA ASP A 73 -1.72 -7.31 -9.97
C ASP A 73 -2.96 -6.69 -9.29
N LYS A 74 -3.38 -7.21 -8.13
CA LYS A 74 -4.58 -6.73 -7.42
C LYS A 74 -4.29 -5.45 -6.64
N PHE A 75 -5.13 -4.45 -6.86
CA PHE A 75 -5.25 -3.26 -6.03
C PHE A 75 -6.44 -3.40 -5.06
N SER A 76 -6.22 -3.14 -3.78
CA SER A 76 -7.30 -3.05 -2.78
C SER A 76 -7.26 -1.69 -2.10
N LEU A 77 -8.41 -1.03 -2.01
CA LEU A 77 -8.53 0.19 -1.21
C LEU A 77 -8.40 -0.14 0.27
N GLY A 78 -7.67 0.70 1.01
CA GLY A 78 -7.65 0.68 2.47
C GLY A 78 -8.86 1.41 3.05
N LEU A 79 -8.82 1.65 4.36
CA LEU A 79 -9.94 2.25 5.10
C LEU A 79 -9.91 3.78 5.15
N SER A 80 -9.04 4.42 4.37
CA SER A 80 -8.97 5.88 4.34
C SER A 80 -10.23 6.46 3.66
N GLU A 81 -11.16 6.99 4.47
CA GLU A 81 -12.34 7.72 3.99
C GLU A 81 -12.00 9.10 3.40
N GLU A 82 -10.84 9.66 3.76
CA GLU A 82 -10.36 10.93 3.19
C GLU A 82 -10.12 10.74 1.69
N ASN A 83 -10.50 11.71 0.84
CA ASN A 83 -10.06 11.74 -0.56
C ASN A 83 -8.60 12.18 -0.66
N LEU A 84 -7.99 11.97 -1.83
CA LEU A 84 -6.56 12.22 -2.03
C LEU A 84 -6.15 13.66 -1.69
N ILE A 85 -6.93 14.68 -2.09
CA ILE A 85 -6.66 16.08 -1.73
C ILE A 85 -6.59 16.26 -0.22
N SER A 86 -7.59 15.74 0.49
CA SER A 86 -7.75 15.94 1.93
C SER A 86 -6.62 15.25 2.68
N LEU A 87 -6.29 14.03 2.26
CA LEU A 87 -5.14 13.29 2.74
C LEU A 87 -3.84 14.08 2.50
N CYS A 88 -3.61 14.61 1.29
CA CYS A 88 -2.39 15.33 0.95
C CYS A 88 -2.24 16.67 1.70
N LYS A 89 -3.35 17.36 1.99
CA LYS A 89 -3.34 18.56 2.83
C LYS A 89 -2.88 18.26 4.26
N LYS A 90 -3.18 17.07 4.77
CA LYS A 90 -2.79 16.60 6.10
C LYS A 90 -1.42 15.94 6.11
N TYR A 91 -1.11 15.21 5.05
CA TYR A 91 0.09 14.40 4.85
C TYR A 91 0.56 14.51 3.39
N ASN A 92 1.52 15.40 3.13
CA ASN A 92 2.15 15.49 1.80
C ASN A 92 3.25 14.43 1.58
N HIS A 93 3.60 13.67 2.63
CA HIS A 93 4.54 12.56 2.59
C HIS A 93 3.83 11.25 2.91
N LEU A 94 3.83 10.33 1.94
CA LEU A 94 3.32 8.98 2.08
C LEU A 94 4.47 7.97 2.01
N HIS A 95 4.22 6.76 2.46
CA HIS A 95 5.22 5.71 2.49
C HIS A 95 4.63 4.38 2.04
N PHE A 96 5.32 3.70 1.13
CA PHE A 96 5.05 2.32 0.79
C PHE A 96 5.81 1.40 1.73
N LYS A 97 5.07 0.66 2.56
CA LYS A 97 5.61 -0.42 3.36
C LYS A 97 5.69 -1.70 2.54
N PHE A 98 6.81 -2.39 2.65
CA PHE A 98 7.05 -3.68 1.99
C PHE A 98 6.67 -4.85 2.90
N PHE A 99 5.89 -5.78 2.37
CA PHE A 99 5.66 -7.09 2.97
C PHE A 99 6.10 -8.17 2.00
N SER A 100 6.99 -9.05 2.47
CA SER A 100 7.54 -10.12 1.63
C SER A 100 6.57 -11.26 1.35
N SER A 101 5.37 -11.27 1.94
CA SER A 101 4.30 -12.23 1.69
C SER A 101 2.92 -11.70 2.12
N PRO A 102 1.81 -12.18 1.52
CA PRO A 102 0.46 -11.96 2.04
C PRO A 102 0.31 -12.34 3.51
N SER A 103 0.91 -13.45 3.95
CA SER A 103 0.96 -13.86 5.37
C SER A 103 1.50 -12.77 6.29
N LYS A 104 2.57 -12.06 5.90
CA LYS A 104 3.13 -10.97 6.70
C LYS A 104 2.23 -9.73 6.72
N TRP A 105 1.56 -9.44 5.60
CA TRP A 105 0.58 -8.37 5.55
C TRP A 105 -0.63 -8.67 6.46
N LYS A 106 -1.19 -9.88 6.37
CA LYS A 106 -2.24 -10.36 7.28
C LYS A 106 -1.83 -10.25 8.74
N ALA A 107 -0.65 -10.76 9.11
CA ALA A 107 -0.15 -10.67 10.48
C ALA A 107 -0.04 -9.22 10.98
N TYR A 108 0.35 -8.30 10.09
CA TYR A 108 0.40 -6.88 10.41
C TYR A 108 -1.01 -6.29 10.64
N ILE A 109 -2.00 -6.62 9.79
CA ILE A 109 -3.40 -6.24 10.02
C ILE A 109 -3.86 -6.74 11.39
N MET A 110 -3.65 -8.03 11.70
CA MET A 110 -4.05 -8.61 12.97
C MET A 110 -3.41 -7.88 14.16
N GLN A 111 -2.11 -7.54 14.06
CA GLN A 111 -1.40 -6.79 15.08
C GLN A 111 -1.94 -5.38 15.28
N MET A 112 -2.33 -4.65 14.22
CA MET A 112 -2.93 -3.31 14.34
C MET A 112 -4.19 -3.30 15.23
N TYR A 113 -4.90 -4.43 15.27
CA TYR A 113 -6.13 -4.60 16.03
C TYR A 113 -5.96 -5.41 17.32
N ASN A 114 -4.73 -5.72 17.72
CA ASN A 114 -4.44 -6.60 18.86
C ASN A 114 -5.23 -7.91 18.79
N ASP A 115 -5.28 -8.51 17.59
CA ASP A 115 -6.01 -9.75 17.28
C ASP A 115 -7.54 -9.67 17.53
N ASN A 116 -8.11 -8.47 17.67
CA ASN A 116 -9.55 -8.28 17.85
C ASN A 116 -10.30 -8.48 16.52
N THR A 117 -10.72 -9.72 16.27
CA THR A 117 -11.45 -10.13 15.06
C THR A 117 -12.76 -9.38 14.84
N TYR A 118 -13.46 -8.98 15.90
CA TYR A 118 -14.69 -8.19 15.77
C TYR A 118 -14.40 -6.80 15.20
N GLN A 119 -13.36 -6.13 15.69
CA GLN A 119 -12.99 -4.81 15.21
C GLN A 119 -12.44 -4.85 13.78
N ILE A 120 -11.66 -5.88 13.45
CA ILE A 120 -11.21 -6.17 12.07
C ILE A 120 -12.40 -6.31 11.12
N TRP A 121 -13.42 -7.08 11.53
CA TRP A 121 -14.64 -7.25 10.74
C TRP A 121 -15.41 -5.95 10.59
N LYS A 122 -15.63 -5.26 11.70
CA LYS A 122 -16.38 -4.01 11.76
C LYS A 122 -15.76 -2.94 10.86
N ASP A 123 -14.43 -2.88 10.81
CA ASP A 123 -13.70 -1.88 10.03
C ASP A 123 -13.48 -2.31 8.57
N GLY A 124 -13.84 -3.54 8.18
CA GLY A 124 -13.86 -3.95 6.77
C GLY A 124 -12.59 -4.63 6.25
N TRP A 125 -11.73 -5.16 7.13
CA TRP A 125 -10.50 -5.86 6.72
C TRP A 125 -10.70 -7.33 6.33
N VAL A 126 -11.91 -7.89 6.50
CA VAL A 126 -12.16 -9.33 6.30
C VAL A 126 -11.80 -9.77 4.89
N GLU A 127 -12.26 -9.05 3.86
CA GLU A 127 -12.02 -9.44 2.46
C GLU A 127 -10.52 -9.46 2.11
N GLU A 128 -9.76 -8.51 2.65
CA GLU A 128 -8.31 -8.43 2.45
C GLU A 128 -7.59 -9.59 3.14
N ILE A 129 -8.01 -9.96 4.36
CA ILE A 129 -7.47 -11.10 5.12
C ILE A 129 -7.78 -12.42 4.42
N GLU A 130 -9.02 -12.62 3.98
CA GLU A 130 -9.43 -13.80 3.22
C GLU A 130 -8.65 -13.92 1.91
N TYR A 131 -8.39 -12.78 1.25
CA TYR A 131 -7.59 -12.77 0.04
C TYR A 131 -6.12 -13.14 0.32
N CYS A 132 -5.56 -12.69 1.45
CA CYS A 132 -4.23 -13.14 1.86
C CYS A 132 -4.19 -14.65 2.07
N ASP A 133 -5.20 -15.23 2.74
CA ASP A 133 -5.29 -16.68 2.97
C ASP A 133 -5.43 -17.47 1.67
N TYR A 134 -6.22 -16.97 0.72
CA TYR A 134 -6.35 -17.57 -0.61
C TYR A 134 -5.01 -17.65 -1.33
N LEU A 135 -4.21 -16.57 -1.29
CA LEU A 135 -2.92 -16.51 -1.99
C LEU A 135 -1.83 -17.41 -1.38
N GLU A 136 -1.93 -17.75 -0.10
CA GLU A 136 -0.98 -18.66 0.57
C GLU A 136 -1.32 -20.14 0.29
N GLY A 137 -2.54 -20.42 -0.18
CA GLY A 137 -2.97 -21.76 -0.60
C GLY A 137 -2.69 -22.11 -2.06
N LEU A 138 -2.15 -21.16 -2.85
CA LEU A 138 -1.76 -21.34 -4.25
C LEU A 138 -0.32 -21.81 -4.40
#